data_AF-A0A834ZX51-F1
#
_entry.id   AF-A0A834ZX51-F1
#
_cell.length_a   1.000
_cell.length_b   1.000
_cell.length_c   1.000
_cell.angle_alpha   90.00
_cell.angle_beta   90.00
_cell.angle_gamma   90.00
#
_symmetry.space_group_name_H-M   'P 1'
#
loop_
_entity.id
_entity.type
_entity.pdbx_description
1 polymer ?
#
loop_
_entity_poly.entity_id
_entity_poly.type
_entity_poly.pdbx_seq_one_letter_code
_entity_poly.pdbx_strand_id
1 'polypeptide(L)'
;MSGGIGPTYGDISLPKEEEKQEHLTSLPKNQSTNTRRGFLNLTNLNCLAIIIVLSASGMVSIEDFGFVLFSLLYIFIISKVAFPPLGPSMEPPIFGKNNKLLGIYVSIGGLIGLFLPIGYILQGIFEGDKEGIKAAAPHLFLLCSQVFMEGLTFSNQFSVPIRVFVPVFYNSRRIFTIVEWLRSEIGKEFGGSTSTRRLYFGRGLAIANMMFWCFNLFGFLLPVYLPRAFKRYYGHKLFCWGFEEISDDEGSEEEEDTRMTETDLENITS
;
A
#
# COMPACT_ATOMS: atom_id res chain seq x y z
N MET A 1 49.12 -56.31 47.74
CA MET A 1 50.14 -55.60 46.93
C MET A 1 49.76 -55.78 45.46
N SER A 2 49.65 -54.68 44.68
CA SER A 2 49.48 -54.62 43.20
C SER A 2 48.27 -55.39 42.62
N GLY A 3 47.50 -54.92 41.64
CA GLY A 3 47.75 -53.97 40.56
C GLY A 3 47.24 -54.61 39.25
N GLY A 4 46.42 -53.89 38.48
CA GLY A 4 45.90 -54.31 37.15
C GLY A 4 44.57 -55.10 37.24
N ILE A 5 43.58 -54.93 36.37
CA ILE A 5 43.59 -54.71 34.90
C ILE A 5 42.32 -53.92 34.51
N GLY A 6 42.40 -53.08 33.45
CA GLY A 6 41.28 -52.31 32.88
C GLY A 6 40.38 -53.10 31.90
N PRO A 7 39.93 -52.49 30.78
CA PRO A 7 38.61 -51.88 30.59
C PRO A 7 37.74 -52.64 29.57
N THR A 8 36.42 -52.35 29.51
CA THR A 8 35.59 -52.73 28.36
C THR A 8 34.55 -51.67 27.98
N TYR A 9 34.53 -51.46 26.66
CA TYR A 9 33.70 -50.60 25.84
C TYR A 9 32.23 -51.08 25.75
N GLY A 10 31.34 -50.12 25.48
CA GLY A 10 30.17 -50.28 24.60
C GLY A 10 28.88 -50.75 25.27
N ASP A 11 27.80 -49.95 25.17
CA ASP A 11 26.62 -50.40 24.41
C ASP A 11 25.56 -49.32 24.18
N ILE A 12 25.14 -49.27 22.92
CA ILE A 12 23.75 -49.21 22.42
C ILE A 12 22.87 -48.00 22.77
N SER A 13 22.62 -47.24 21.71
CA SER A 13 21.50 -46.33 21.45
C SER A 13 20.13 -47.04 21.33
N LEU A 14 19.07 -46.42 21.88
CA LEU A 14 17.67 -46.23 21.36
C LEU A 14 16.68 -45.98 22.54
N PRO A 15 15.48 -45.40 22.34
CA PRO A 15 15.04 -44.32 21.45
C PRO A 15 14.43 -43.12 22.24
N LYS A 16 14.24 -41.99 21.53
CA LYS A 16 13.50 -40.82 22.01
C LYS A 16 11.99 -41.12 21.98
N GLU A 17 11.34 -41.13 23.13
CA GLU A 17 9.89 -40.88 23.22
C GLU A 17 9.67 -39.38 23.41
N GLU A 18 8.85 -38.83 22.53
CA GLU A 18 8.26 -37.51 22.64
C GLU A 18 7.27 -37.53 23.80
N GLU A 19 7.36 -36.57 24.73
CA GLU A 19 6.17 -35.94 25.32
C GLU A 19 6.54 -34.70 26.17
N LYS A 20 6.17 -33.54 25.61
CA LYS A 20 5.29 -32.56 26.25
C LYS A 20 5.70 -32.00 27.63
N GLN A 21 6.32 -30.82 27.62
CA GLN A 21 6.17 -29.86 28.71
C GLN A 21 6.33 -28.42 28.20
N GLU A 22 5.18 -27.81 27.88
CA GLU A 22 5.00 -26.38 27.82
C GLU A 22 5.15 -25.81 29.24
N HIS A 23 6.22 -25.04 29.47
CA HIS A 23 6.34 -24.19 30.65
C HIS A 23 6.29 -22.74 30.21
N LEU A 24 5.15 -22.10 30.51
CA LEU A 24 4.97 -20.66 30.55
C LEU A 24 6.12 -20.01 31.32
N THR A 25 6.91 -19.14 30.70
CA THR A 25 7.25 -17.80 31.21
C THR A 25 8.20 -17.09 30.24
N SER A 26 7.68 -16.16 29.44
CA SER A 26 8.45 -14.96 29.10
C SER A 26 7.48 -13.81 28.77
N LEU A 27 7.44 -12.84 29.68
CA LEU A 27 6.84 -11.52 29.47
C LEU A 27 7.41 -10.88 28.20
N PRO A 28 6.59 -10.23 27.34
CA PRO A 28 7.13 -9.47 26.23
C PRO A 28 7.80 -8.20 26.77
N LYS A 29 9.12 -8.16 26.59
CA LYS A 29 9.99 -7.00 26.78
C LYS A 29 9.39 -5.80 26.04
N ASN A 30 9.04 -4.76 26.79
CA ASN A 30 8.67 -3.43 26.30
C ASN A 30 9.68 -2.97 25.23
N GLN A 31 9.34 -3.15 23.96
CA GLN A 31 10.01 -2.46 22.87
C GLN A 31 9.39 -1.08 22.83
N SER A 32 10.12 -0.06 23.29
CA SER A 32 9.77 1.32 22.98
C SER A 32 9.75 1.45 21.46
N THR A 33 8.56 1.40 20.88
CA THR A 33 8.35 1.70 19.47
C THR A 33 8.65 3.17 19.32
N ASN A 34 9.86 3.44 18.85
CA ASN A 34 10.35 4.75 18.50
C ASN A 34 9.33 5.35 17.52
N THR A 35 8.52 6.29 18.00
CA THR A 35 7.53 7.06 17.23
C THR A 35 8.25 7.99 16.26
N ARG A 36 9.04 7.43 15.34
CA ARG A 36 9.57 8.18 14.22
C ARG A 36 8.40 8.37 13.26
N ARG A 37 7.81 9.57 13.31
CA ARG A 37 6.95 10.11 12.24
C ARG A 37 7.59 9.74 10.90
N GLY A 38 6.86 9.00 10.07
CA GLY A 38 7.39 8.34 8.89
C GLY A 38 7.92 9.32 7.87
N PHE A 39 9.24 9.46 7.79
CA PHE A 39 9.88 10.22 6.70
C PHE A 39 9.56 9.55 5.37
N LEU A 40 9.24 10.37 4.36
CA LEU A 40 9.00 9.89 3.00
C LEU A 40 10.24 9.19 2.44
N ASN A 41 10.02 8.07 1.76
CA ASN A 41 11.11 7.34 1.12
C ASN A 41 11.72 8.16 -0.04
N LEU A 42 12.99 7.91 -0.39
CA LEU A 42 13.69 8.62 -1.47
C LEU A 42 12.94 8.55 -2.82
N THR A 43 12.30 7.42 -3.11
CA THR A 43 11.45 7.25 -4.30
C THR A 43 10.30 8.25 -4.34
N ASN A 44 9.66 8.51 -3.19
CA ASN A 44 8.53 9.45 -3.12
C ASN A 44 9.01 10.89 -3.31
N LEU A 45 10.21 11.22 -2.80
CA LEU A 45 10.84 12.52 -3.01
C LEU A 45 11.28 12.72 -4.47
N ASN A 46 11.82 11.69 -5.11
CA ASN A 46 12.14 11.73 -6.55
C ASN A 46 10.88 11.91 -7.39
N CYS A 47 9.78 11.22 -7.05
CA CYS A 47 8.49 11.45 -7.69
C CYS A 47 8.00 12.89 -7.49
N LEU A 48 8.15 13.44 -6.29
CA LEU A 48 7.81 14.84 -6.01
C LEU A 48 8.64 15.81 -6.87
N ALA A 49 9.93 15.55 -7.05
CA ALA A 49 10.76 16.35 -7.95
C ALA A 49 10.25 16.31 -9.40
N ILE A 50 9.89 15.12 -9.90
CA ILE A 50 9.31 14.97 -11.25
C ILE A 50 7.98 15.73 -11.36
N ILE A 51 7.11 15.63 -10.36
CA ILE A 51 5.85 16.38 -10.30
C ILE A 51 6.12 17.88 -10.43
N ILE A 52 7.05 18.43 -9.64
CA ILE A 52 7.38 19.87 -9.66
C ILE A 52 7.93 20.28 -11.03
N VAL A 53 8.84 19.50 -11.61
CA VAL A 53 9.43 19.79 -12.93
C VAL A 53 8.37 19.76 -14.04
N LEU A 54 7.53 18.73 -14.07
CA LEU A 54 6.44 18.61 -15.06
C LEU A 54 5.36 19.69 -14.83
N SER A 55 5.20 20.13 -13.59
CA SER A 55 4.28 21.20 -13.27
C SER A 55 4.77 22.54 -13.82
N ALA A 56 6.06 22.83 -13.61
CA ALA A 56 6.70 24.06 -14.05
C ALA A 56 6.89 24.12 -15.58
N SER A 57 6.94 22.98 -16.26
CA SER A 57 7.15 22.92 -17.72
C SER A 57 5.92 23.30 -18.55
N GLY A 58 4.75 23.44 -17.95
CA GLY A 58 3.49 23.75 -18.66
C GLY A 58 2.99 22.61 -19.57
N MET A 59 3.52 21.39 -19.40
CA MET A 59 3.16 20.21 -20.20
C MET A 59 1.95 19.45 -19.65
N VAL A 60 1.47 19.84 -18.47
CA VAL A 60 0.35 19.19 -17.77
C VAL A 60 -0.88 20.11 -17.82
N SER A 61 -2.06 19.53 -18.03
CA SER A 61 -3.31 20.29 -18.09
C SER A 61 -3.71 20.81 -16.70
N ILE A 62 -4.38 21.96 -16.64
CA ILE A 62 -4.89 22.52 -15.37
C ILE A 62 -5.90 21.60 -14.69
N GLU A 63 -6.59 20.76 -15.47
CA GLU A 63 -7.51 19.75 -14.95
C GLU A 63 -6.77 18.69 -14.13
N ASP A 64 -5.60 18.24 -14.59
CA ASP A 64 -4.81 17.23 -13.88
C ASP A 64 -4.21 17.79 -12.58
N PHE A 65 -3.83 19.07 -12.59
CA PHE A 65 -3.45 19.80 -11.37
C PHE A 65 -4.60 19.89 -10.38
N GLY A 66 -5.76 20.36 -10.85
CA GLY A 66 -6.97 20.43 -10.05
C GLY A 66 -7.29 19.06 -9.45
N PHE A 67 -7.24 18.01 -10.27
CA PHE A 67 -7.46 16.64 -9.83
C PHE A 67 -6.52 16.24 -8.69
N VAL A 68 -5.21 16.50 -8.79
CA VAL A 68 -4.25 16.15 -7.72
C VAL A 68 -4.50 16.95 -6.44
N LEU A 69 -4.83 18.23 -6.54
CA LEU A 69 -5.13 19.06 -5.38
C LEU A 69 -6.43 18.62 -4.69
N PHE A 70 -7.49 18.43 -5.46
CA PHE A 70 -8.78 17.97 -4.96
C PHE A 70 -8.71 16.53 -4.43
N SER A 71 -7.94 15.64 -5.07
CA SER A 71 -7.77 14.27 -4.59
C SER A 71 -7.09 14.26 -3.22
N LEU A 72 -6.06 15.10 -3.02
CA LEU A 72 -5.36 15.21 -1.75
C LEU A 72 -6.31 15.67 -0.63
N LEU A 73 -7.10 16.70 -0.88
CA LEU A 73 -8.09 17.20 0.08
C LEU A 73 -9.16 16.15 0.36
N TYR A 74 -9.72 15.53 -0.68
CA TYR A 74 -10.76 14.53 -0.57
C TYR A 74 -10.29 13.29 0.22
N ILE A 75 -9.10 12.78 -0.09
CA ILE A 75 -8.48 11.65 0.63
C ILE A 75 -8.24 12.00 2.10
N PHE A 76 -7.82 13.23 2.39
CA PHE A 76 -7.64 13.67 3.76
C PHE A 76 -8.98 13.71 4.52
N ILE A 77 -10.03 14.27 3.92
CA ILE A 77 -11.37 14.34 4.53
C ILE A 77 -11.92 12.93 4.78
N ILE A 78 -11.91 12.05 3.76
CA ILE A 78 -12.49 10.71 3.89
C ILE A 78 -11.69 9.82 4.86
N SER A 79 -10.39 10.06 5.03
CA SER A 79 -9.57 9.39 6.05
C SER A 79 -9.97 9.72 7.49
N LYS A 80 -10.58 10.89 7.71
CA LYS A 80 -11.03 11.34 9.04
C LYS A 80 -12.50 11.02 9.27
N VAL A 81 -13.33 11.19 8.25
CA VAL A 81 -14.79 11.09 8.37
C VAL A 81 -15.28 9.65 8.20
N ALA A 82 -14.84 8.94 7.16
CA ALA A 82 -15.40 7.63 6.82
C ALA A 82 -14.51 6.47 7.30
N PHE A 83 -13.19 6.63 7.23
CA PHE A 83 -12.25 5.55 7.55
C PHE A 83 -11.16 5.99 8.55
N PRO A 84 -11.52 6.39 9.78
CA PRO A 84 -10.55 6.76 10.80
C PRO A 84 -9.55 5.63 11.07
N PRO A 85 -8.28 5.95 11.44
CA PRO A 85 -7.29 4.95 11.81
C PRO A 85 -7.75 4.14 13.03
N LEU A 86 -7.82 2.82 12.89
CA LEU A 86 -8.21 1.90 13.96
C LEU A 86 -6.97 1.53 14.79
N GLY A 87 -6.48 2.49 15.59
CA GLY A 87 -5.39 2.29 16.56
C GLY A 87 -3.99 1.97 15.98
N PRO A 88 -2.96 1.90 16.83
CA PRO A 88 -1.57 1.61 16.44
C PRO A 88 -1.36 0.11 16.22
N SER A 89 -2.26 -0.57 15.52
CA SER A 89 -2.00 -1.93 15.05
C SER A 89 -1.27 -1.79 13.72
N MET A 90 0.02 -2.12 13.73
CA MET A 90 0.88 -2.14 12.55
C MET A 90 0.35 -3.23 11.61
N GLU A 91 -0.68 -2.91 10.84
CA GLU A 91 -1.37 -3.89 10.01
C GLU A 91 -0.39 -4.45 8.98
N PRO A 92 -0.20 -5.78 8.94
CA PRO A 92 0.67 -6.40 7.96
C PRO A 92 0.17 -6.10 6.54
N PRO A 93 1.06 -6.02 5.54
CA PRO A 93 0.69 -5.75 4.16
C PRO A 93 -0.43 -6.68 3.68
N ILE A 94 -1.43 -6.14 2.97
CA ILE A 94 -2.63 -6.86 2.49
C ILE A 94 -2.27 -8.10 1.67
N PHE A 95 -1.12 -8.06 0.99
CA PHE A 95 -0.49 -9.20 0.35
C PHE A 95 0.76 -9.56 1.16
N GLY A 96 0.77 -10.75 1.76
CA GLY A 96 1.86 -11.22 2.61
C GLY A 96 3.24 -11.07 1.97
N LYS A 97 4.27 -10.97 2.82
CA LYS A 97 5.68 -10.62 2.52
C LYS A 97 6.37 -11.43 1.40
N ASN A 98 5.74 -12.50 0.89
CA ASN A 98 6.35 -13.50 -0.01
C ASN A 98 5.71 -13.63 -1.40
N ASN A 99 4.85 -12.71 -1.85
CA ASN A 99 4.23 -12.82 -3.17
C ASN A 99 5.16 -12.31 -4.28
N LYS A 100 6.09 -13.17 -4.73
CA LYS A 100 7.01 -12.88 -5.86
C LYS A 100 6.27 -12.43 -7.13
N LEU A 101 5.09 -13.00 -7.40
CA LEU A 101 4.26 -12.63 -8.55
C LEU A 101 3.79 -11.16 -8.48
N LEU A 102 3.39 -10.69 -7.29
CA LEU A 102 3.00 -9.29 -7.10
C LEU A 102 4.20 -8.36 -7.26
N GLY A 103 5.38 -8.75 -6.76
CA GLY A 103 6.60 -7.99 -6.98
C GLY A 103 6.97 -7.88 -8.47
N ILE A 104 6.87 -8.97 -9.22
CA ILE A 104 7.09 -8.97 -10.68
C ILE A 104 6.06 -8.08 -11.37
N TYR A 105 4.78 -8.21 -11.02
CA TYR A 105 3.70 -7.39 -11.56
C TYR A 105 3.92 -5.89 -11.34
N VAL A 106 4.28 -5.49 -10.11
CA VAL A 106 4.59 -4.10 -9.77
C VAL A 106 5.84 -3.62 -10.52
N SER A 107 6.84 -4.47 -10.68
CA SER A 107 8.06 -4.16 -11.44
C SER A 107 7.75 -3.91 -12.93
N ILE A 108 6.91 -4.76 -13.53
CA ILE A 108 6.44 -4.60 -14.91
C ILE A 108 5.64 -3.29 -15.05
N GLY A 109 4.76 -2.99 -14.09
CA GLY A 109 4.01 -1.73 -14.08
C GLY A 109 4.90 -0.49 -13.98
N GLY A 110 5.93 -0.55 -13.14
CA GLY A 110 6.96 0.50 -13.05
C GLY A 110 7.74 0.64 -14.36
N LEU A 111 8.10 -0.46 -15.00
CA LEU A 111 8.80 -0.44 -16.29
C LEU A 111 7.93 0.22 -17.38
N ILE A 112 6.70 -0.27 -17.56
CA ILE A 112 5.79 0.17 -18.63
C ILE A 112 5.27 1.58 -18.41
N GLY A 113 4.93 1.96 -17.16
CA GLY A 113 4.29 3.23 -16.85
C GLY A 113 5.23 4.34 -16.38
N LEU A 114 6.42 4.02 -15.85
CA LEU A 114 7.37 5.03 -15.35
C LEU A 114 8.59 5.12 -16.25
N PHE A 115 9.36 4.04 -16.35
CA PHE A 115 10.67 4.08 -17.02
C PHE A 115 10.57 4.27 -18.54
N LEU A 116 9.67 3.55 -19.21
CA LEU A 116 9.50 3.69 -20.66
C LEU A 116 8.95 5.07 -21.05
N PRO A 117 7.93 5.65 -20.37
CA PRO A 117 7.49 7.01 -20.67
C PRO A 117 8.54 8.08 -20.37
N ILE A 118 9.35 7.93 -19.32
CA ILE A 118 10.51 8.82 -19.07
C ILE A 118 11.48 8.76 -20.24
N GLY A 119 11.87 7.56 -20.68
CA GLY A 119 12.76 7.38 -21.82
C GLY A 119 12.18 7.97 -23.12
N TYR A 120 10.88 7.78 -23.34
CA TYR A 120 10.16 8.37 -24.47
C TYR A 120 10.20 9.91 -24.45
N ILE A 121 9.98 10.52 -23.28
CA ILE A 121 10.06 11.97 -23.11
C ILE A 121 11.48 12.48 -23.35
N LEU A 122 12.50 11.81 -22.80
CA LEU A 122 13.90 12.21 -22.96
C LEU A 122 14.35 12.12 -24.43
N GLN A 123 14.09 10.98 -25.09
CA GLN A 123 14.30 10.84 -26.53
C GLN A 123 13.50 11.90 -27.31
N GLY A 124 12.31 12.21 -26.77
CA GLY A 124 11.44 13.25 -27.21
C GLY A 124 12.12 14.61 -27.38
N ILE A 125 12.82 15.01 -26.33
CA ILE A 125 13.54 16.29 -26.23
C ILE A 125 14.70 16.32 -27.22
N PHE A 126 15.45 15.23 -27.37
CA PHE A 126 16.59 15.15 -28.30
C PHE A 126 16.17 15.26 -29.77
N GLU A 127 15.03 14.68 -30.14
CA GLU A 127 14.50 14.69 -31.51
C GLU A 127 13.52 15.85 -31.78
N GLY A 128 13.19 16.65 -30.76
CA GLY A 128 12.35 17.84 -30.90
C GLY A 128 10.85 17.62 -31.10
N ASP A 129 10.31 16.40 -31.02
CA ASP A 129 8.85 16.19 -31.08
C ASP A 129 8.20 16.54 -29.74
N LYS A 130 7.75 17.80 -29.67
CA LYS A 130 7.06 18.41 -28.53
C LYS A 130 5.65 17.85 -28.31
N GLU A 131 5.00 17.36 -29.37
CA GLU A 131 3.63 16.86 -29.30
C GLU A 131 3.56 15.54 -28.53
N GLY A 132 4.44 14.59 -28.87
CA GLY A 132 4.54 13.32 -28.14
C GLY A 132 4.88 13.52 -26.67
N ILE A 133 5.81 14.44 -26.37
CA ILE A 133 6.17 14.74 -24.97
C ILE A 133 4.97 15.32 -24.22
N LYS A 134 4.29 16.30 -24.82
CA LYS A 134 3.12 16.94 -24.20
C LYS A 134 1.97 15.95 -23.99
N ALA A 135 1.83 14.96 -24.87
CA ALA A 135 0.82 13.91 -24.75
C ALA A 135 1.16 12.88 -23.64
N ALA A 136 2.44 12.52 -23.48
CA ALA A 136 2.88 11.56 -22.46
C ALA A 136 3.06 12.17 -21.05
N ALA A 137 3.35 13.46 -20.95
CA ALA A 137 3.65 14.14 -19.69
C ALA A 137 2.53 14.06 -18.63
N PRO A 138 1.23 14.27 -18.96
CA PRO A 138 0.14 14.13 -18.00
C PRO A 138 0.06 12.73 -17.36
N HIS A 139 0.30 11.68 -18.16
CA HIS A 139 0.33 10.31 -17.66
C HIS A 139 1.43 10.12 -16.62
N LEU A 140 2.66 10.58 -16.92
CA LEU A 140 3.80 10.50 -16.01
C LEU A 140 3.56 11.31 -14.74
N PHE A 141 3.02 12.52 -14.88
CA PHE A 141 2.65 13.39 -13.75
C PHE A 141 1.67 12.70 -12.80
N LEU A 142 0.61 12.07 -13.31
CA LEU A 142 -0.37 11.34 -12.50
C LEU A 142 0.22 10.08 -11.86
N LEU A 143 1.17 9.39 -12.51
CA LEU A 143 1.85 8.25 -11.93
C LEU A 143 2.75 8.65 -10.77
N CYS A 144 3.59 9.67 -10.95
CA CYS A 144 4.43 10.20 -9.86
C CYS A 144 3.58 10.74 -8.71
N SER A 145 2.48 11.44 -9.01
CA SER A 145 1.53 11.92 -8.00
C SER A 145 0.90 10.79 -7.20
N GLN A 146 0.54 9.68 -7.86
CA GLN A 146 0.03 8.49 -7.17
C GLN A 146 1.09 7.91 -6.22
N VAL A 147 2.32 7.68 -6.70
CA VAL A 147 3.40 7.11 -5.88
C VAL A 147 3.70 8.00 -4.67
N PHE A 148 3.70 9.32 -4.86
CA PHE A 148 3.83 10.27 -3.76
C PHE A 148 2.68 10.18 -2.75
N MET A 149 1.43 10.15 -3.23
CA MET A 149 0.25 10.02 -2.37
C MET A 149 0.22 8.68 -1.62
N GLU A 150 0.57 7.57 -2.26
CA GLU A 150 0.75 6.28 -1.59
C GLU A 150 1.76 6.44 -0.45
N GLY A 151 2.94 7.01 -0.75
CA GLY A 151 3.95 7.35 0.24
C GLY A 151 3.43 8.14 1.44
N LEU A 152 2.65 9.20 1.19
CA LEU A 152 2.03 10.02 2.23
C LEU A 152 1.05 9.20 3.09
N THR A 153 0.17 8.42 2.46
CA THR A 153 -0.83 7.61 3.19
C THR A 153 -0.18 6.49 4.02
N PHE A 154 0.94 5.92 3.56
CA PHE A 154 1.73 4.97 4.34
C PHE A 154 2.44 5.63 5.53
N SER A 155 3.11 6.77 5.31
CA SER A 155 3.82 7.51 6.36
C SER A 155 2.90 8.03 7.46
N ASN A 156 1.69 8.47 7.10
CA ASN A 156 0.72 9.01 8.05
C ASN A 156 -0.19 7.94 8.66
N GLN A 157 0.11 6.65 8.43
CA GLN A 157 -0.64 5.51 8.97
C GLN A 157 -2.14 5.57 8.66
N PHE A 158 -2.50 5.99 7.44
CA PHE A 158 -3.91 6.00 7.03
C PHE A 158 -4.47 4.58 7.01
N SER A 159 -5.78 4.44 7.17
CA SER A 159 -6.45 3.15 7.14
C SER A 159 -6.29 2.44 5.79
N VAL A 160 -6.35 1.11 5.82
CA VAL A 160 -6.19 0.25 4.65
C VAL A 160 -7.09 0.64 3.47
N PRO A 161 -8.40 0.96 3.66
CA PRO A 161 -9.27 1.36 2.56
C PRO A 161 -8.79 2.62 1.85
N ILE A 162 -8.29 3.60 2.59
CA ILE A 162 -7.78 4.85 2.01
C ILE A 162 -6.54 4.59 1.16
N ARG A 163 -5.62 3.74 1.64
CA ARG A 163 -4.40 3.37 0.88
C ARG A 163 -4.73 2.67 -0.44
N VAL A 164 -5.82 1.90 -0.49
CA VAL A 164 -6.29 1.25 -1.74
C VAL A 164 -7.09 2.22 -2.61
N PHE A 165 -7.77 3.18 -2.01
CA PHE A 165 -8.52 4.18 -2.74
C PHE A 165 -7.62 5.12 -3.56
N VAL A 166 -6.42 5.45 -3.06
CA VAL A 166 -5.42 6.25 -3.79
C VAL A 166 -5.15 5.69 -5.20
N PRO A 167 -4.64 4.46 -5.39
CA PRO A 167 -4.37 3.93 -6.71
C PRO A 167 -5.64 3.81 -7.56
N VAL A 168 -6.81 3.48 -6.99
CA VAL A 168 -8.09 3.42 -7.74
C VAL A 168 -8.43 4.79 -8.34
N PHE A 169 -8.33 5.85 -7.54
CA PHE A 169 -8.68 7.20 -7.96
C PHE A 169 -7.73 7.71 -9.05
N TYR A 170 -6.42 7.55 -8.83
CA TYR A 170 -5.40 7.97 -9.79
C TYR A 170 -5.45 7.16 -11.09
N ASN A 171 -5.69 5.85 -11.02
CA ASN A 171 -5.83 5.02 -12.22
C ASN A 171 -7.05 5.43 -13.06
N SER A 172 -8.16 5.79 -12.42
CA SER A 172 -9.35 6.27 -13.13
C SER A 172 -9.05 7.50 -13.97
N ARG A 173 -8.38 8.53 -13.41
CA ARG A 173 -7.98 9.71 -14.20
C ARG A 173 -6.90 9.39 -15.23
N ARG A 174 -5.96 8.50 -14.88
CA ARG A 174 -4.85 8.11 -15.78
C ARG A 174 -5.34 7.52 -17.09
N ILE A 175 -6.40 6.72 -17.09
CA ILE A 175 -6.96 6.15 -18.32
C ILE A 175 -7.30 7.26 -19.33
N PHE A 176 -7.89 8.38 -18.89
CA PHE A 176 -8.18 9.51 -19.79
C PHE A 176 -6.91 10.11 -20.39
N THR A 177 -5.87 10.30 -19.58
CA THR A 177 -4.58 10.83 -20.10
C THR A 177 -3.90 9.88 -21.08
N ILE A 178 -4.01 8.56 -20.87
CA ILE A 178 -3.48 7.56 -21.80
C ILE A 178 -4.29 7.53 -23.09
N VAL A 179 -5.62 7.64 -23.01
CA VAL A 179 -6.48 7.71 -24.20
C VAL A 179 -6.12 8.92 -25.05
N GLU A 180 -5.88 10.08 -24.42
CA GLU A 180 -5.46 11.28 -25.13
C GLU A 180 -4.07 11.10 -25.76
N TRP A 181 -3.14 10.48 -25.03
CA TRP A 181 -1.82 10.12 -25.58
C TRP A 181 -1.93 9.17 -26.78
N LEU A 182 -2.74 8.13 -26.65
CA LEU A 182 -2.97 7.15 -27.71
C LEU A 182 -3.59 7.81 -28.96
N ARG A 183 -4.57 8.69 -28.78
CA ARG A 183 -5.17 9.47 -29.88
C ARG A 183 -4.13 10.34 -30.57
N SER A 184 -3.29 11.02 -29.80
CA SER A 184 -2.19 11.82 -30.33
C SER A 184 -1.20 10.97 -31.15
N GLU A 185 -0.83 9.78 -30.68
CA GLU A 185 0.11 8.91 -31.40
C GLU A 185 -0.49 8.24 -32.64
N ILE A 186 -1.79 7.91 -32.61
CA ILE A 186 -2.50 7.36 -33.78
C ILE A 186 -2.71 8.45 -34.84
N GLY A 187 -3.02 9.69 -34.41
CA GLY A 187 -3.27 10.82 -35.31
C GLY A 187 -2.03 11.34 -36.06
N LYS A 188 -0.81 10.97 -35.64
CA LYS A 188 0.42 11.30 -36.36
C LYS A 188 0.46 10.61 -37.73
N GLU A 189 0.56 11.38 -38.82
CA GLU A 189 0.65 10.84 -40.18
C GLU A 189 2.01 10.19 -40.48
N PHE A 190 1.99 9.13 -41.30
CA PHE A 190 3.20 8.52 -41.82
C PHE A 190 3.84 9.44 -42.87
N GLY A 191 5.06 9.92 -42.60
CA GLY A 191 5.80 10.81 -43.52
C GLY A 191 6.02 12.24 -43.01
N GLY A 192 5.57 12.58 -41.80
CA GLY A 192 5.89 13.85 -41.15
C GLY A 192 7.36 13.95 -40.69
N SER A 193 7.72 15.08 -40.06
CA SER A 193 9.08 15.38 -39.55
C SER A 193 9.59 14.41 -38.47
N THR A 194 8.76 13.47 -37.99
CA THR A 194 9.09 12.53 -36.92
C THR A 194 9.55 11.20 -37.48
N SER A 195 10.66 10.66 -36.96
CA SER A 195 11.21 9.36 -37.37
C SER A 195 10.16 8.24 -37.29
N THR A 196 10.03 7.44 -38.34
CA THR A 196 9.14 6.27 -38.42
C THR A 196 9.31 5.34 -37.22
N ARG A 197 10.55 5.15 -36.73
CA ARG A 197 10.86 4.33 -35.55
C ARG A 197 10.17 4.86 -34.29
N ARG A 198 10.16 6.17 -34.10
CA ARG A 198 9.52 6.81 -32.95
C ARG A 198 8.01 6.70 -32.99
N LEU A 199 7.40 6.81 -34.18
CA LEU A 199 5.96 6.63 -34.35
C LEU A 199 5.52 5.23 -33.90
N TYR A 200 6.23 4.19 -34.33
CA TYR A 200 5.92 2.82 -33.89
C TYR A 200 6.14 2.64 -32.38
N PHE A 201 7.23 3.19 -31.84
CA PHE A 201 7.54 3.08 -30.43
C PHE A 201 6.51 3.82 -29.55
N GLY A 202 6.14 5.05 -29.91
CA GLY A 202 5.13 5.85 -29.20
C GLY A 202 3.75 5.19 -29.20
N ARG A 203 3.30 4.70 -30.36
CA ARG A 203 2.05 3.94 -30.49
C ARG A 203 2.07 2.66 -29.66
N GLY A 204 3.12 1.85 -29.79
CA GLY A 204 3.27 0.62 -29.03
C GLY A 204 3.26 0.88 -27.52
N LEU A 205 3.95 1.93 -27.08
CA LEU A 205 4.03 2.31 -25.68
C LEU A 205 2.70 2.83 -25.12
N ALA A 206 1.96 3.65 -25.88
CA ALA A 206 0.64 4.14 -25.50
C ALA A 206 -0.37 2.97 -25.40
N ILE A 207 -0.37 2.04 -26.36
CA ILE A 207 -1.22 0.85 -26.35
C ILE A 207 -0.89 -0.04 -25.15
N ALA A 208 0.39 -0.31 -24.89
CA ALA A 208 0.82 -1.12 -23.74
C ALA A 208 0.40 -0.51 -22.41
N ASN A 209 0.56 0.82 -22.25
CA ASN A 209 0.05 1.53 -21.07
C ASN A 209 -1.46 1.42 -20.94
N MET A 210 -2.20 1.61 -22.03
CA MET A 210 -3.66 1.52 -22.02
C MET A 210 -4.13 0.13 -21.55
N MET A 211 -3.58 -0.93 -22.13
CA MET A 211 -3.92 -2.30 -21.74
C MET A 211 -3.55 -2.59 -20.29
N PHE A 212 -2.33 -2.24 -19.88
CA PHE A 212 -1.83 -2.52 -18.53
C PHE A 212 -2.66 -1.81 -17.47
N TRP A 213 -2.92 -0.50 -17.62
CA TRP A 213 -3.62 0.28 -16.60
C TRP A 213 -5.14 0.02 -16.59
N CYS A 214 -5.75 -0.31 -17.73
CA CYS A 214 -7.13 -0.81 -17.76
C CYS A 214 -7.26 -2.15 -17.05
N PHE A 215 -6.35 -3.10 -17.32
CA PHE A 215 -6.34 -4.37 -16.60
C PHE A 215 -6.07 -4.18 -15.10
N ASN A 216 -5.16 -3.27 -14.74
CA ASN A 216 -4.88 -2.93 -13.34
C ASN A 216 -6.15 -2.42 -12.64
N LEU A 217 -6.88 -1.49 -13.25
CA LEU A 217 -8.09 -0.92 -12.64
C LEU A 217 -9.25 -1.93 -12.58
N PHE A 218 -9.64 -2.47 -13.72
CA PHE A 218 -10.86 -3.29 -13.84
C PHE A 218 -10.64 -4.77 -13.51
N GLY A 219 -9.43 -5.29 -13.68
CA GLY A 219 -9.11 -6.69 -13.42
C GLY A 219 -8.54 -6.95 -12.02
N PHE A 220 -7.90 -5.97 -11.40
CA PHE A 220 -7.22 -6.16 -10.11
C PHE A 220 -7.73 -5.22 -9.00
N LEU A 221 -7.65 -3.90 -9.19
CA LEU A 221 -7.92 -2.93 -8.14
C LEU A 221 -9.39 -2.97 -7.69
N LEU A 222 -10.33 -2.86 -8.63
CA LEU A 222 -11.76 -2.85 -8.34
C LEU A 222 -12.31 -4.21 -7.87
N PRO A 223 -12.09 -5.34 -8.58
CA PRO A 223 -12.72 -6.61 -8.21
C PRO A 223 -12.03 -7.33 -7.06
N VAL A 224 -10.71 -7.14 -6.86
CA VAL A 224 -9.94 -7.94 -5.89
C VAL A 224 -9.42 -7.08 -4.74
N TYR A 225 -8.75 -5.97 -5.03
CA TYR A 225 -8.02 -5.25 -3.99
C TYR A 225 -8.95 -4.44 -3.07
N LEU A 226 -9.90 -3.71 -3.66
CA LEU A 226 -10.85 -2.88 -2.93
C LEU A 226 -11.76 -3.70 -1.99
N PRO A 227 -12.39 -4.81 -2.42
CA PRO A 227 -13.24 -5.61 -1.54
C PRO A 227 -12.45 -6.25 -0.39
N ARG A 228 -11.20 -6.69 -0.65
CA ARG A 228 -10.31 -7.23 0.40
C ARG A 228 -9.94 -6.16 1.43
N ALA A 229 -9.68 -4.92 1.00
CA ALA A 229 -9.38 -3.82 1.91
C ALA A 229 -10.57 -3.49 2.81
N PHE A 230 -11.78 -3.40 2.26
CA PHE A 230 -13.00 -3.17 3.05
C PHE A 230 -13.27 -4.32 4.01
N LYS A 231 -13.20 -5.58 3.57
CA LYS A 231 -13.40 -6.75 4.43
C LYS A 231 -12.46 -6.73 5.64
N ARG A 232 -11.20 -6.35 5.44
CA ARG A 232 -10.21 -6.26 6.52
C ARG A 232 -10.51 -5.13 7.51
N TYR A 233 -10.82 -3.94 7.00
CA TYR A 233 -11.14 -2.78 7.84
C TYR A 233 -12.40 -3.00 8.70
N TYR A 234 -13.49 -3.47 8.08
CA TYR A 234 -14.73 -3.73 8.82
C TYR A 234 -14.61 -4.96 9.72
N GLY A 235 -13.86 -5.99 9.32
CA GLY A 235 -13.59 -7.15 10.18
C GLY A 235 -12.86 -6.78 11.47
N HIS A 236 -11.86 -5.89 11.41
CA HIS A 236 -11.20 -5.38 12.60
C HIS A 236 -12.14 -4.55 13.48
N LYS A 237 -12.97 -3.70 12.86
CA LYS A 237 -13.95 -2.88 13.60
C LYS A 237 -14.97 -3.74 14.35
N LEU A 238 -15.50 -4.78 13.70
CA LEU A 238 -16.41 -5.76 14.31
C LEU A 238 -15.75 -6.53 15.46
N PHE A 239 -14.49 -6.97 15.29
CA PHE A 239 -13.76 -7.66 16.35
C PHE A 239 -13.52 -6.77 17.58
N CYS A 240 -13.08 -5.51 17.38
CA CYS A 240 -12.89 -4.57 18.49
C CYS A 240 -14.21 -4.25 19.20
N TRP A 241 -15.31 -4.02 18.46
CA TRP A 241 -16.63 -3.79 19.05
C TRP A 241 -17.08 -4.98 19.89
N GLY A 242 -16.93 -6.21 19.40
CA GLY A 242 -17.29 -7.40 20.17
C GLY A 242 -16.45 -7.61 21.43
N PHE A 243 -15.19 -7.15 21.45
CA PHE A 243 -14.35 -7.25 22.65
C PHE A 243 -14.66 -6.14 23.67
N GLU A 244 -15.00 -4.95 23.21
CA GLU A 244 -15.40 -3.82 24.08
C GLU A 244 -16.75 -4.11 24.75
N GLU A 245 -17.72 -4.66 24.00
CA GLU A 245 -19.03 -5.07 24.54
C GLU A 245 -18.90 -6.20 25.58
N ILE A 246 -18.01 -7.19 25.38
CA ILE A 246 -17.71 -8.23 26.38
C ILE A 246 -17.02 -7.66 27.62
N SER A 247 -16.12 -6.68 27.44
CA SER A 247 -15.41 -6.06 28.57
C SER A 247 -16.33 -5.18 29.42
N ASP A 248 -17.30 -4.51 28.79
CA ASP A 248 -18.30 -3.70 29.48
C ASP A 248 -19.32 -4.56 30.24
N ASP A 249 -19.67 -5.75 29.72
CA ASP A 249 -20.56 -6.71 30.42
C ASP A 249 -19.88 -7.31 31.66
N GLU A 250 -18.62 -7.78 31.56
CA GLU A 250 -17.87 -8.34 32.72
C GLU A 250 -17.65 -7.28 33.83
N GLY A 251 -17.45 -6.02 33.47
CA GLY A 251 -17.31 -4.93 34.43
C GLY A 251 -18.60 -4.57 35.18
N SER A 252 -19.77 -4.86 34.57
CA SER A 252 -21.07 -4.56 35.17
C SER A 252 -21.53 -5.62 36.18
N GLU A 253 -21.17 -6.89 35.96
CA GLU A 253 -21.48 -7.98 36.91
C GLU A 253 -20.63 -7.90 38.19
N GLU A 254 -19.35 -7.52 38.11
CA GLU A 254 -18.50 -7.35 39.31
C GLU A 254 -18.94 -6.14 40.18
N GLU A 255 -19.47 -5.07 39.56
CA GLU A 255 -19.93 -3.89 40.31
C GLU A 255 -21.28 -4.12 41.02
N GLU A 256 -22.14 -5.00 40.49
CA GLU A 256 -23.42 -5.36 41.11
C GLU A 256 -23.24 -6.33 42.28
N ASP A 257 -22.31 -7.29 42.18
CA ASP A 257 -21.99 -8.22 43.27
C ASP A 257 -21.32 -7.50 44.47
N THR A 258 -20.50 -6.48 44.19
CA THR A 258 -19.86 -5.68 45.24
C THR A 258 -20.87 -4.80 45.99
N ARG A 259 -21.85 -4.18 45.30
CA ARG A 259 -22.89 -3.36 45.96
C ARG A 259 -23.88 -4.17 46.79
N MET A 260 -24.14 -5.43 46.43
CA MET A 260 -25.04 -6.30 47.20
C MET A 260 -24.44 -6.62 48.58
N THR A 261 -23.12 -6.83 48.65
CA THR A 261 -22.42 -7.09 49.94
C THR A 261 -22.36 -5.88 50.87
N GLU A 262 -22.28 -4.66 50.34
CA GLU A 262 -22.19 -3.44 51.15
C GLU A 262 -23.55 -3.06 51.77
N THR A 263 -24.64 -3.31 51.05
CA THR A 263 -26.01 -3.01 51.52
C THR A 263 -26.48 -3.99 52.60
N ASP A 264 -26.00 -5.24 52.58
CA ASP A 264 -26.29 -6.24 53.62
C ASP A 264 -25.48 -6.03 54.91
N LEU A 265 -24.31 -5.37 54.82
CA LEU A 265 -23.50 -5.03 56.00
C LEU A 265 -24.06 -3.83 56.79
N GLU A 266 -24.71 -2.86 56.13
CA GLU A 266 -25.36 -1.74 56.82
C GLU A 266 -26.64 -2.17 57.58
N ASN A 267 -27.32 -3.24 57.16
CA ASN A 267 -28.53 -3.73 57.84
C ASN A 267 -28.27 -4.61 59.08
N ILE A 268 -27.01 -4.96 59.36
CA ILE A 268 -26.62 -5.77 60.54
C ILE A 268 -26.14 -4.88 61.71
N THR A 269 -26.01 -3.56 61.52
CA THR A 269 -25.46 -2.63 62.53
C THR A 269 -26.45 -1.59 63.09
N SER A 270 -27.76 -1.74 62.86
CA SER A 270 -28.82 -0.93 63.49
C SER A 270 -29.66 -1.71 64.49
#